data_AF-A0A2X1ICS5-F1
#
_entry.id   AF-A0A2X1ICS5-F1
#
_cell.length_a   1.000
_cell.length_b   1.000
_cell.length_c   1.000
_cell.angle_alpha   90.00
_cell.angle_beta   90.00
_cell.angle_gamma   90.00
#
_symmetry.space_group_name_H-M   'P 1'
#
loop_
_entity.id
_entity.type
_entity.pdbx_description
1 polymer ?
#
loop_
_entity_poly.entity_id
_entity_poly.type
_entity_poly.pdbx_seq_one_letter_code
_entity_poly.pdbx_strand_id
1 'polypeptide(L)'
;MSQLKKLFPNVKFVGIDIGQDKTQWRKQISNTDWTDQYHSINFIDLSQKFLINNINKSVIIDKNGRIISAFEDIFSPNLEKILLSKES
;
A
#
# COMPACT_ATOMS: atom_id res chain seq x y z
N MET A 1 0.47 1.78 10.41
CA MET A 1 1.33 2.26 9.29
C MET A 1 2.20 3.48 9.66
N SER A 2 1.85 4.31 10.66
CA SER A 2 2.80 5.28 11.26
C SER A 2 4.06 4.62 11.85
N GLN A 3 3.92 3.41 12.42
CA GLN A 3 5.05 2.60 12.92
C GLN A 3 5.96 2.10 11.79
N LEU A 4 5.41 1.56 10.70
CA LEU A 4 6.20 1.07 9.56
C LEU A 4 7.06 2.17 8.92
N LYS A 5 6.53 3.40 8.79
CA LYS A 5 7.32 4.55 8.31
C LYS A 5 8.50 4.90 9.22
N LYS A 6 8.35 4.72 10.54
CA LYS A 6 9.45 4.95 11.50
C LYS A 6 10.51 3.86 11.40
N LEU A 7 10.09 2.61 11.19
CA LEU A 7 11.00 1.47 11.06
C LEU A 7 11.72 1.45 9.72
N PHE A 8 11.07 1.91 8.65
CA PHE A 8 11.57 1.87 7.28
C PHE A 8 11.51 3.26 6.63
N PRO A 9 12.34 4.22 7.08
CA PRO A 9 12.30 5.60 6.59
C PRO A 9 12.67 5.74 5.10
N ASN A 10 13.40 4.76 4.54
CA ASN A 10 13.79 4.72 3.13
C ASN A 10 12.70 4.13 2.23
N VAL A 11 11.63 3.59 2.80
CA VAL A 11 10.52 2.98 2.05
C VAL A 11 9.44 4.03 1.83
N LYS A 12 9.11 4.27 0.57
CA LYS A 12 7.95 5.08 0.21
C LYS A 12 6.68 4.25 0.32
N PHE A 13 5.81 4.62 1.26
CA PHE A 13 4.49 4.00 1.40
C PHE A 13 3.44 4.78 0.62
N VAL A 14 2.80 4.12 -0.34
CA VAL A 14 1.68 4.65 -1.13
C VAL A 14 0.42 3.88 -0.79
N GLY A 15 -0.65 4.58 -0.42
CA GLY A 15 -1.95 3.95 -0.19
C GLY A 15 -2.84 4.03 -1.43
N ILE A 16 -3.58 2.95 -1.68
CA ILE A 16 -4.59 2.88 -2.74
C ILE A 16 -5.89 2.47 -2.06
N ASP A 17 -6.82 3.42 -1.96
CA ASP A 17 -8.17 3.15 -1.52
C ASP A 17 -8.99 2.57 -2.69
N ILE A 18 -9.75 1.54 -2.35
CA ILE A 18 -10.58 0.76 -3.28
C ILE A 18 -12.07 0.88 -2.95
N GLY A 19 -12.43 1.73 -1.98
CA GLY A 19 -13.81 2.04 -1.64
C GLY A 19 -14.56 2.73 -2.79
N GLN A 20 -15.90 2.73 -2.70
CA GLN A 20 -16.76 3.41 -3.67
C GLN A 20 -17.06 4.86 -3.29
N ASP A 21 -16.89 5.22 -2.00
CA ASP A 21 -17.22 6.54 -1.48
C ASP A 21 -15.99 7.44 -1.38
N LYS A 22 -15.75 8.20 -2.45
CA LYS A 22 -14.69 9.22 -2.51
C LYS A 22 -14.83 10.29 -1.42
N THR A 23 -16.05 10.64 -1.01
CA THR A 23 -16.28 11.68 0.00
C THR A 23 -15.87 11.18 1.37
N GLN A 24 -16.24 9.94 1.70
CA GLN A 24 -15.81 9.27 2.92
C GLN A 24 -14.29 9.13 2.95
N TRP A 25 -13.68 8.63 1.86
CA TRP A 25 -12.23 8.52 1.76
C TRP A 25 -11.54 9.87 1.97
N ARG A 26 -12.01 10.95 1.32
CA ARG A 26 -11.47 12.30 1.50
C ARG A 26 -11.50 12.77 2.95
N LYS A 27 -12.60 12.52 3.67
CA LYS A 27 -12.70 12.85 5.11
C LYS A 27 -11.74 12.03 5.97
N GLN A 28 -11.46 10.78 5.60
CA GLN A 28 -10.52 9.94 6.32
C GLN A 28 -9.09 10.44 6.15
N ILE A 29 -8.66 10.70 4.91
CA ILE A 29 -7.28 11.13 4.63
C ILE A 29 -7.00 12.57 5.08
N SER A 30 -8.02 13.44 5.15
CA SER A 30 -7.84 14.83 5.61
C SER A 30 -7.39 14.92 7.07
N ASN A 31 -7.59 13.86 7.85
CA ASN A 31 -7.16 13.76 9.24
C ASN A 31 -5.78 13.11 9.37
N THR A 32 -5.04 12.96 8.27
CA THR A 32 -3.73 12.30 8.24
C THR A 32 -2.71 13.18 7.53
N ASP A 33 -1.46 13.15 8.00
CA ASP A 33 -0.34 13.84 7.32
C ASP A 33 0.15 13.08 6.06
N TRP A 34 -0.67 12.17 5.51
CA TRP A 34 -0.26 11.28 4.44
C TRP A 34 -0.77 11.77 3.10
N THR A 35 0.17 12.27 2.30
CA THR A 35 -0.11 12.85 0.98
C THR A 35 -0.04 11.84 -0.16
N ASP A 36 0.72 10.75 -0.01
CA ASP A 36 0.82 9.66 -0.99
C ASP A 36 -0.35 8.66 -0.87
N GLN A 37 -1.57 9.15 -1.10
CA GLN A 37 -2.81 8.38 -1.04
C GLN A 37 -3.62 8.61 -2.32
N TYR A 38 -4.09 7.53 -2.94
CA TYR A 38 -4.88 7.56 -4.16
C TYR A 38 -6.19 6.82 -3.95
N HIS A 39 -7.26 7.29 -4.58
CA HIS A 39 -8.55 6.63 -4.59
C HIS A 39 -8.83 6.08 -5.98
N SER A 40 -9.23 4.81 -6.04
CA SER A 40 -9.60 4.18 -7.30
C SER A 40 -10.79 4.87 -7.95
N ILE A 41 -10.71 5.10 -9.25
CA ILE A 41 -11.86 5.57 -10.05
C ILE A 41 -12.82 4.43 -10.41
N ASN A 42 -12.34 3.18 -10.40
CA ASN A 42 -13.10 1.99 -10.76
C ASN A 42 -12.54 0.78 -10.00
N PHE A 43 -13.25 0.38 -8.94
CA PHE A 43 -12.90 -0.78 -8.13
C PHE A 43 -12.83 -2.09 -8.94
N ILE A 44 -13.81 -2.33 -9.81
CA ILE A 44 -13.92 -3.60 -10.55
C ILE A 44 -12.73 -3.75 -11.49
N ASP A 45 -12.40 -2.71 -12.24
CA ASP A 45 -11.25 -2.72 -13.15
C ASP A 45 -9.92 -2.90 -12.39
N LEU A 46 -9.74 -2.17 -11.29
CA LEU A 46 -8.52 -2.24 -10.49
C LEU A 46 -8.37 -3.62 -9.81
N SER A 47 -9.43 -4.14 -9.21
CA SER A 47 -9.41 -5.43 -8.52
C SER A 47 -9.11 -6.60 -9.47
N GLN A 48 -9.61 -6.56 -10.70
CA GLN A 48 -9.28 -7.55 -11.73
C GLN A 48 -7.82 -7.45 -12.17
N LYS A 49 -7.31 -6.25 -12.44
CA LYS A 49 -5.92 -6.03 -12.87
C LYS A 49 -4.89 -6.44 -11.81
N PHE A 50 -5.21 -6.22 -10.53
CA PHE A 50 -4.32 -6.51 -9.41
C PHE A 50 -4.66 -7.83 -8.68
N LEU A 51 -5.64 -8.60 -9.16
CA LEU A 51 -6.13 -9.83 -8.52
C LEU A 51 -6.42 -9.62 -7.01
N ILE A 52 -7.04 -8.50 -6.68
CA ILE A 52 -7.34 -8.08 -5.31
C ILE A 52 -8.50 -8.92 -4.80
N ASN A 53 -8.20 -10.03 -4.13
CA ASN A 53 -9.18 -10.87 -3.42
C ASN A 53 -9.33 -10.52 -1.93
N ASN A 54 -8.47 -9.64 -1.39
CA ASN A 54 -8.56 -9.09 -0.04
C ASN A 54 -8.05 -7.64 -0.03
N ILE A 55 -8.52 -6.83 0.91
CA ILE A 55 -8.30 -5.37 0.91
C ILE A 55 -6.92 -4.95 1.47
N ASN A 56 -6.20 -5.88 2.10
CA ASN A 56 -4.94 -5.61 2.80
C ASN A 56 -3.69 -5.96 1.97
N LYS A 57 -3.80 -6.07 0.64
CA LYS A 57 -2.66 -6.40 -0.22
C LYS A 57 -1.66 -5.26 -0.32
N SER A 58 -0.41 -5.65 -0.47
CA SER A 58 0.70 -4.77 -0.78
C SER A 58 1.46 -5.25 -2.02
N VAL A 59 1.91 -4.28 -2.81
CA VAL A 59 2.89 -4.49 -3.87
C VAL A 59 4.17 -3.78 -3.44
N ILE A 60 5.26 -4.55 -3.37
CA ILE A 60 6.58 -4.08 -2.94
C ILE A 60 7.46 -4.05 -4.17
N ILE A 61 8.04 -2.90 -4.45
CA ILE A 61 8.94 -2.66 -5.59
C ILE A 61 10.31 -2.22 -5.09
N ASP A 62 11.37 -2.63 -5.79
CA ASP A 62 12.73 -2.13 -5.53
C ASP A 62 12.96 -0.76 -6.18
N LYS A 63 14.11 -0.13 -5.88
CA LYS A 63 14.52 1.16 -6.46
C LYS A 63 14.67 1.17 -7.98
N ASN A 64 14.73 0.01 -8.63
CA ASN A 64 14.82 -0.14 -10.08
C ASN A 64 13.46 -0.43 -10.72
N GLY A 65 12.37 -0.39 -9.94
CA GLY A 65 11.02 -0.69 -10.40
C GLY A 65 10.71 -2.17 -10.54
N ARG A 66 11.52 -3.08 -9.97
CA ARG A 66 11.24 -4.52 -9.99
C ARG A 66 10.27 -4.89 -8.88
N ILE A 67 9.24 -5.67 -9.21
CA ILE A 67 8.32 -6.21 -8.22
C ILE A 67 9.05 -7.28 -7.39
N ILE A 68 9.22 -7.01 -6.09
CA ILE A 68 9.77 -7.95 -5.11
C ILE A 68 8.66 -8.86 -4.59
N SER A 69 7.46 -8.30 -4.37
CA SER A 69 6.27 -9.04 -3.95
C SER A 69 5.01 -8.32 -4.40
N ALA A 70 3.96 -9.06 -4.76
CA ALA A 70 2.70 -8.49 -5.30
C ALA A 70 1.44 -8.86 -4.51
N PHE A 71 1.54 -9.79 -3.54
CA PHE A 71 0.36 -10.37 -2.88
C PHE A 71 0.49 -10.46 -1.36
N GLU A 72 1.48 -9.80 -0.78
CA GLU A 72 1.70 -9.82 0.67
C GLU A 72 0.64 -9.01 1.39
N ASP A 73 0.15 -9.55 2.50
CA ASP A 73 -0.72 -8.79 3.40
C ASP A 73 0.14 -7.76 4.15
N ILE A 74 -0.31 -6.49 4.18
CA ILE A 74 0.39 -5.38 4.84
C ILE A 74 0.52 -5.58 6.37
N PHE A 75 -0.26 -6.47 6.96
CA PHE A 75 -0.17 -6.83 8.38
C PHE A 75 0.55 -8.16 8.60
N SER A 76 1.01 -8.82 7.55
CA SER A 76 1.79 -10.05 7.65
C SER A 76 3.15 -9.74 8.30
N PRO A 77 3.62 -10.57 9.26
CA PRO A 77 5.00 -10.52 9.73
C PRO A 77 6.03 -10.73 8.60
N ASN A 78 5.61 -11.31 7.48
CA ASN A 78 6.47 -11.50 6.32
C ASN A 78 6.80 -10.17 5.62
N LEU A 79 5.92 -9.15 5.71
CA LEU A 79 6.16 -7.84 5.14
C LEU A 79 7.45 -7.24 5.69
N GLU A 80 7.59 -7.20 7.02
CA GLU A 80 8.79 -6.63 7.67
C GLU A 80 10.05 -7.41 7.30
N LYS A 81 9.98 -8.74 7.19
CA LYS A 81 11.11 -9.56 6.73
C LYS A 81 11.56 -9.20 5.32
N ILE A 82 10.61 -8.99 4.40
CA ILE A 82 10.91 -8.58 3.02
C ILE A 82 11.58 -7.21 3.01
N LEU A 83 11.03 -6.25 3.76
CA LEU A 83 11.58 -4.89 3.84
C LEU A 83 13.00 -4.88 4.43
N LEU A 84 13.24 -5.64 5.51
CA LEU A 84 14.57 -5.78 6.13
C LEU A 84 15.60 -6.43 5.20
N SER A 85 15.21 -7.44 4.42
CA SER A 85 16.12 -8.16 3.50
C SER A 85 16.65 -7.32 2.33
N LYS A 86 16.13 -6.10 2.14
CA LYS A 86 16.46 -5.20 1.02
C LYS A 86 17.17 -3.91 1.44
N GLU A 87 17.36 -3.69 2.74
CA GLU A 87 18.24 -2.63 3.26
C GLU A 87 19.72 -3.06 3.32
N SER A 88 20.04 -4.31 2.92
CA SER A 88 21.39 -4.88 2.85
C SER A 88 22.04 -4.74 1.48
#